data_AF-A0A3D8PAR8-F1
#
_entry.id   AF-A0A3D8PAR8-F1
#
_cell.length_a   1.000
_cell.length_b   1.000
_cell.length_c   1.000
_cell.angle_alpha   90.00
_cell.angle_beta   90.00
_cell.angle_gamma   90.00
#
_symmetry.space_group_name_H-M   'P 1'
#
loop_
_entity.id
_entity.type
_entity.pdbx_description
1 polymer ?
#
loop_
_entity_poly.entity_id
_entity_poly.type
_entity_poly.pdbx_seq_one_letter_code
_entity_poly.pdbx_strand_id
1 'polypeptide(L)'
;MSLEDCAQALRDHDPDRFGICLLAAPEARPRLLTLYALNLELARAPLASTEPLIAEMRLQWWIERLEDIGAGKPQSHELLTPLAAAWGPRAAGFAVLAEARRRDAAREPLDGPDAVAAYVRQTAVPLAFFAAEALDRDAAGGFAPPDPRGIFGHERSSAPAAAVIAAQAEGVGLAHWLAALPALQ
;
A
#
# COMPACT_ATOMS: atom_id res chain seq x y z
N MET A 1 -17.11 -7.98 0.42
CA MET A 1 -16.59 -6.60 0.37
C MET A 1 -17.07 -5.84 -0.85
N SER A 2 -17.93 -4.87 -0.62
CA SER A 2 -18.28 -3.78 -1.54
C SER A 2 -17.36 -2.57 -1.35
N LEU A 3 -17.55 -1.51 -2.15
CA LEU A 3 -16.89 -0.21 -1.88
C LEU A 3 -17.35 0.41 -0.56
N GLU A 4 -18.57 0.14 -0.11
CA GLU A 4 -19.08 0.58 1.18
C GLU A 4 -18.35 -0.13 2.32
N ASP A 5 -18.07 -1.42 2.17
CA ASP A 5 -17.27 -2.17 3.15
C ASP A 5 -15.83 -1.63 3.22
N CYS A 6 -15.23 -1.27 2.08
CA CYS A 6 -13.92 -0.59 2.06
C CYS A 6 -13.97 0.74 2.80
N ALA A 7 -15.02 1.55 2.56
CA ALA A 7 -15.21 2.83 3.23
C ALA A 7 -15.43 2.67 4.74
N GLN A 8 -16.19 1.65 5.15
CA GLN A 8 -16.42 1.36 6.57
C GLN A 8 -15.13 0.92 7.27
N ALA A 9 -14.35 0.01 6.67
CA ALA A 9 -13.08 -0.42 7.22
C ALA A 9 -12.10 0.77 7.41
N LEU A 10 -12.06 1.69 6.45
CA LEU A 10 -11.23 2.90 6.57
C LEU A 10 -11.78 3.86 7.64
N ARG A 11 -13.09 4.04 7.73
CA ARG A 11 -13.69 4.88 8.77
C ARG A 11 -13.31 4.40 10.17
N ASP A 12 -13.28 3.09 10.38
CA ASP A 12 -13.03 2.49 11.69
C ASP A 12 -11.53 2.41 12.05
N HIS A 13 -10.65 2.37 11.05
CA HIS A 13 -9.24 2.01 11.26
C HIS A 13 -8.21 2.96 10.65
N ASP A 14 -8.63 3.85 9.74
CA ASP A 14 -7.79 4.84 9.07
C ASP A 14 -8.62 6.08 8.68
N PRO A 15 -9.14 6.82 9.68
CA PRO A 15 -10.07 7.93 9.45
C PRO A 15 -9.45 9.06 8.62
N ASP A 16 -8.13 9.24 8.68
CA ASP A 16 -7.41 10.23 7.88
C ASP A 16 -7.51 9.90 6.38
N ARG A 17 -7.19 8.65 6.00
CA ARG A 17 -7.32 8.22 4.60
C ARG A 17 -8.77 8.11 4.16
N PHE A 18 -9.69 7.78 5.06
CA PHE A 18 -11.12 7.89 4.78
C PHE A 18 -11.53 9.34 4.43
N GLY A 19 -11.05 10.32 5.19
CA GLY A 19 -11.26 11.75 4.91
C GLY A 19 -10.74 12.16 3.53
N ILE A 20 -9.55 11.70 3.14
CA ILE A 20 -9.00 11.93 1.78
C ILE A 20 -9.96 11.43 0.70
N CYS A 21 -10.51 10.21 0.87
CA CYS A 21 -11.49 9.67 -0.08
C CYS A 21 -12.76 10.52 -0.20
N LEU A 22 -13.21 11.15 0.89
CA LEU A 22 -14.40 12.02 0.86
C LEU A 22 -14.17 13.33 0.10
N LEU A 23 -12.95 13.88 0.21
CA LEU A 23 -12.57 15.13 -0.46
C LEU A 23 -12.25 14.93 -1.95
N ALA A 24 -11.90 13.71 -2.35
CA ALA A 24 -11.64 13.38 -3.75
C ALA A 24 -12.89 13.45 -4.62
N ALA A 25 -12.68 13.76 -5.90
CA ALA A 25 -13.72 13.71 -6.93
C ALA A 25 -14.35 12.29 -6.99
N PRO A 26 -15.67 12.17 -7.22
CA PRO A 26 -16.38 10.89 -7.19
C PRO A 26 -15.73 9.77 -8.03
N GLU A 27 -15.12 10.13 -9.15
CA GLU A 27 -14.48 9.23 -10.12
C GLU A 27 -13.19 8.59 -9.56
N ALA A 28 -12.49 9.28 -8.66
CA ALA A 28 -11.26 8.79 -8.02
C ALA A 28 -11.54 7.94 -6.78
N ARG A 29 -12.73 8.07 -6.16
CA ARG A 29 -13.04 7.42 -4.88
C ARG A 29 -12.93 5.90 -4.91
N PRO A 30 -13.44 5.17 -5.92
CA PRO A 30 -13.30 3.70 -5.95
C PRO A 30 -11.84 3.25 -5.92
N ARG A 31 -10.96 4.00 -6.62
CA ARG A 31 -9.52 3.72 -6.67
C ARG A 31 -8.85 3.98 -5.32
N LEU A 32 -9.14 5.11 -4.69
CA LEU A 32 -8.59 5.45 -3.37
C LEU A 32 -9.08 4.53 -2.27
N LEU A 33 -10.39 4.25 -2.21
CA LEU A 33 -10.99 3.37 -1.21
C LEU A 33 -10.39 1.97 -1.25
N THR A 34 -10.28 1.38 -2.45
CA THR A 34 -9.73 0.03 -2.62
C THR A 34 -8.22 -0.02 -2.38
N LEU A 35 -7.46 1.01 -2.80
CA LEU A 35 -6.03 1.13 -2.52
C LEU A 35 -5.75 1.21 -1.02
N TYR A 36 -6.47 2.06 -0.29
CA TYR A 36 -6.24 2.23 1.14
C TYR A 36 -6.76 1.05 1.96
N ALA A 37 -7.88 0.43 1.57
CA ALA A 37 -8.33 -0.82 2.17
C ALA A 37 -7.29 -1.94 1.97
N LEU A 38 -6.68 -2.04 0.79
CA LEU A 38 -5.56 -2.97 0.55
C LEU A 38 -4.38 -2.67 1.47
N ASN A 39 -3.98 -1.40 1.61
CA ASN A 39 -2.90 -1.04 2.50
C ASN A 39 -3.17 -1.45 3.96
N LEU A 40 -4.42 -1.32 4.43
CA LEU A 40 -4.83 -1.75 5.77
C LEU A 40 -4.69 -3.27 5.94
N GLU A 41 -5.16 -4.05 4.97
CA GLU A 41 -5.03 -5.52 4.98
C GLU A 41 -3.57 -5.96 4.94
N LEU A 42 -2.75 -5.33 4.10
CA LEU A 42 -1.30 -5.62 4.01
C LEU A 42 -0.56 -5.28 5.30
N ALA A 43 -0.93 -4.20 5.99
CA ALA A 43 -0.35 -3.84 7.29
C ALA A 43 -0.71 -4.85 8.39
N ARG A 44 -1.89 -5.48 8.32
CA ARG A 44 -2.34 -6.51 9.26
C ARG A 44 -1.84 -7.90 8.91
N ALA A 45 -1.51 -8.15 7.65
CA ALA A 45 -1.12 -9.44 7.12
C ALA A 45 -0.03 -10.15 7.96
N PRO A 46 1.11 -9.50 8.29
CA PRO A 46 2.18 -10.13 9.06
C PRO A 46 1.83 -10.31 10.55
N LEU A 47 0.82 -9.61 11.07
CA LEU A 47 0.46 -9.63 12.48
C LEU A 47 -0.55 -10.72 12.84
N ALA A 48 -1.25 -11.29 11.86
CA ALA A 48 -2.31 -12.28 12.09
C ALA A 48 -1.81 -13.65 12.58
N SER A 49 -0.50 -13.90 12.50
CA SER A 49 0.14 -15.10 13.05
C SER A 49 1.39 -14.71 13.81
N THR A 50 1.66 -15.40 14.92
CA THR A 50 2.92 -15.28 15.66
C THR A 50 4.05 -16.09 15.03
N GLU A 51 3.72 -17.06 14.18
CA GLU A 51 4.70 -17.88 13.46
C GLU A 51 5.22 -17.13 12.21
N PRO A 52 6.51 -16.76 12.15
CA PRO A 52 7.06 -15.93 11.06
C PRO A 52 6.81 -16.54 9.68
N LEU A 53 7.01 -17.84 9.52
CA LEU A 53 6.79 -18.55 8.26
C LEU A 53 5.34 -18.42 7.77
N ILE A 54 4.36 -18.50 8.68
CA ILE A 54 2.94 -18.36 8.33
C ILE A 54 2.61 -16.92 7.95
N ALA A 55 3.18 -15.94 8.65
CA ALA A 55 3.04 -14.53 8.31
C ALA A 55 3.61 -14.21 6.91
N GLU A 56 4.79 -14.74 6.58
CA GLU A 56 5.39 -14.64 5.25
C GLU A 56 4.53 -15.29 4.17
N MET A 57 4.00 -16.50 4.42
CA MET A 57 3.10 -17.18 3.47
C MET A 57 1.85 -16.35 3.17
N ARG A 58 1.30 -15.62 4.15
CA ARG A 58 0.15 -14.73 3.92
C ARG A 58 0.51 -13.52 3.05
N LEU A 59 1.68 -12.92 3.26
CA LEU A 59 2.17 -11.83 2.41
C LEU A 59 2.47 -12.31 0.99
N GLN A 60 3.09 -13.49 0.86
CA GLN A 60 3.32 -14.14 -0.43
C GLN A 60 2.00 -14.37 -1.17
N TRP A 61 0.97 -14.86 -0.46
CA TRP A 61 -0.35 -15.04 -1.06
C TRP A 61 -0.92 -13.71 -1.60
N TRP A 62 -0.79 -12.60 -0.86
CA TRP A 62 -1.24 -11.29 -1.34
C TRP A 62 -0.52 -10.84 -2.61
N ILE A 63 0.80 -11.03 -2.66
CA ILE A 63 1.64 -10.68 -3.83
C ILE A 63 1.15 -11.44 -5.07
N GLU A 64 1.01 -12.76 -4.96
CA GLU A 64 0.55 -13.60 -6.06
C GLU A 64 -0.84 -13.22 -6.56
N ARG A 65 -1.75 -12.85 -5.64
CA ARG A 65 -3.10 -12.44 -6.05
C ARG A 65 -3.11 -11.07 -6.74
N LEU A 66 -2.25 -10.15 -6.35
CA LEU A 66 -2.08 -8.87 -7.05
C LEU A 66 -1.50 -9.08 -8.45
N GLU A 67 -0.53 -9.98 -8.59
CA GLU A 67 0.03 -10.39 -9.88
C GLU A 67 -1.03 -11.07 -10.77
N ASP A 68 -1.89 -11.92 -10.19
CA ASP A 68 -3.00 -12.55 -10.89
C ASP A 68 -3.99 -11.53 -11.47
N ILE A 69 -4.24 -10.41 -10.78
CA ILE A 69 -5.03 -9.29 -11.34
C ILE A 69 -4.35 -8.72 -12.59
N GLY A 70 -3.03 -8.52 -12.53
CA GLY A 70 -2.22 -8.09 -13.67
C GLY A 70 -2.32 -9.01 -14.87
N ALA A 71 -2.40 -10.32 -14.61
CA ALA A 71 -2.57 -11.37 -15.62
C ALA A 71 -4.02 -11.55 -16.09
N GLY A 72 -4.98 -10.75 -15.59
CA GLY A 72 -6.39 -10.83 -15.97
C GLY A 72 -7.12 -12.07 -15.42
N LYS A 73 -6.59 -12.71 -14.38
CA LYS A 73 -7.23 -13.89 -13.77
C LYS A 73 -8.41 -13.48 -12.88
N PRO A 74 -9.48 -14.30 -12.79
CA PRO A 74 -10.58 -14.05 -11.88
C PRO A 74 -10.13 -14.00 -10.42
N GLN A 75 -10.73 -13.09 -9.64
CA GLN A 75 -10.44 -12.91 -8.22
C GLN A 75 -11.57 -13.45 -7.37
N SER A 76 -11.23 -14.25 -6.35
CA SER A 76 -12.18 -14.81 -5.39
C SER A 76 -12.18 -14.09 -4.04
N HIS A 77 -11.17 -13.25 -3.77
CA HIS A 77 -11.08 -12.50 -2.53
C HIS A 77 -11.93 -11.23 -2.59
N GLU A 78 -12.64 -10.97 -1.50
CA GLU A 78 -13.67 -9.95 -1.44
C GLU A 78 -13.19 -8.51 -1.69
N LEU A 79 -11.96 -8.19 -1.29
CA LEU A 79 -11.31 -6.91 -1.60
C LEU A 79 -10.71 -6.86 -3.01
N LEU A 80 -10.26 -7.99 -3.55
CA LEU A 80 -9.56 -8.01 -4.83
C LEU A 80 -10.49 -7.81 -6.01
N THR A 81 -11.75 -8.21 -5.90
CA THR A 81 -12.77 -7.95 -6.93
C THR A 81 -13.01 -6.45 -7.17
N PRO A 82 -13.37 -5.62 -6.16
CA PRO A 82 -13.52 -4.18 -6.37
C PRO A 82 -12.18 -3.48 -6.68
N LEU A 83 -11.05 -3.96 -6.15
CA LEU A 83 -9.72 -3.45 -6.50
C LEU A 83 -9.43 -3.64 -8.00
N ALA A 84 -9.63 -4.85 -8.52
CA ALA A 84 -9.46 -5.17 -9.93
C ALA A 84 -10.41 -4.36 -10.83
N ALA A 85 -11.64 -4.12 -10.38
CA ALA A 85 -12.59 -3.27 -11.11
C ALA A 85 -12.13 -1.80 -11.18
N ALA A 86 -11.56 -1.27 -10.10
CA ALA A 86 -11.13 0.13 -10.03
C ALA A 86 -9.77 0.40 -10.71
N TRP A 87 -8.86 -0.58 -10.68
CA TRP A 87 -7.48 -0.41 -11.12
C TRP A 87 -7.10 -1.23 -12.35
N GLY A 88 -7.83 -2.30 -12.66
CA GLY A 88 -7.47 -3.22 -13.74
C GLY A 88 -6.07 -3.83 -13.53
N PRO A 89 -5.36 -4.16 -14.63
CA PRO A 89 -4.03 -4.77 -14.56
C PRO A 89 -2.98 -3.96 -13.79
N ARG A 90 -3.22 -2.65 -13.63
CA ARG A 90 -2.32 -1.74 -12.91
C ARG A 90 -2.15 -2.13 -11.44
N ALA A 91 -3.14 -2.80 -10.84
CA ALA A 91 -3.13 -3.24 -9.45
C ALA A 91 -1.97 -4.21 -9.11
N ALA A 92 -1.41 -4.91 -10.10
CA ALA A 92 -0.23 -5.76 -9.90
C ALA A 92 0.97 -5.00 -9.34
N GLY A 93 1.09 -3.70 -9.66
CA GLY A 93 2.14 -2.87 -9.09
C GLY A 93 2.03 -2.67 -7.57
N PHE A 94 0.88 -2.95 -6.95
CA PHE A 94 0.70 -2.83 -5.50
C PHE A 94 1.44 -3.91 -4.72
N ALA A 95 1.95 -4.95 -5.39
CA ALA A 95 2.77 -5.99 -4.75
C ALA A 95 3.98 -5.39 -3.99
N VAL A 96 4.51 -4.24 -4.43
CA VAL A 96 5.58 -3.51 -3.72
C VAL A 96 5.20 -3.15 -2.28
N LEU A 97 3.92 -2.88 -2.00
CA LEU A 97 3.42 -2.54 -0.66
C LEU A 97 3.41 -3.76 0.28
N ALA A 98 3.21 -4.96 -0.28
CA ALA A 98 3.25 -6.21 0.46
C ALA A 98 4.70 -6.65 0.70
N GLU A 99 5.55 -6.50 -0.32
CA GLU A 99 6.97 -6.85 -0.26
C GLU A 99 7.70 -6.06 0.84
N ALA A 100 7.46 -4.74 0.93
CA ALA A 100 8.01 -3.89 1.98
C ALA A 100 7.67 -4.35 3.42
N ARG A 101 6.58 -5.13 3.57
CA ARG A 101 6.10 -5.62 4.87
C ARG A 101 6.55 -7.03 5.22
N ARG A 102 7.31 -7.71 4.36
CA ARG A 102 7.86 -9.04 4.69
C ARG A 102 8.68 -9.03 5.97
N ARG A 103 9.46 -7.97 6.19
CA ARG A 103 10.26 -7.84 7.42
C ARG A 103 9.42 -7.87 8.70
N ASP A 104 8.16 -7.47 8.62
CA ASP A 104 7.27 -7.40 9.79
C ASP A 104 6.92 -8.82 10.29
N ALA A 105 7.08 -9.86 9.45
CA ALA A 105 6.91 -11.25 9.86
C ALA A 105 7.99 -11.71 10.85
N ALA A 106 9.22 -11.18 10.73
CA ALA A 106 10.33 -11.49 11.64
C ALA A 106 10.16 -10.84 13.02
N ARG A 107 9.40 -9.74 13.11
CA ARG A 107 9.12 -8.99 14.35
C ARG A 107 10.39 -8.51 15.08
N GLU A 108 11.47 -8.33 14.34
CA GLU A 108 12.72 -7.79 14.86
C GLU A 108 12.66 -6.25 14.93
N PRO A 109 13.27 -5.63 15.97
CA PRO A 109 13.41 -4.19 16.03
C PRO A 109 14.14 -3.62 14.82
N LEU A 110 13.81 -2.39 14.44
CA LEU A 110 14.58 -1.65 13.44
C LEU A 110 15.88 -1.13 14.06
N ASP A 111 16.99 -1.30 13.34
CA ASP A 111 18.32 -0.88 13.79
C ASP A 111 18.54 0.63 13.59
N GLY A 112 18.02 1.41 14.53
CA GLY A 112 18.22 2.85 14.59
C GLY A 112 17.37 3.67 13.61
N PRO A 113 17.58 5.00 13.58
CA PRO A 113 16.72 5.94 12.86
C PRO A 113 16.75 5.75 11.35
N ASP A 114 17.90 5.37 10.77
CA ASP A 114 18.03 5.17 9.32
C ASP A 114 17.22 3.96 8.84
N ALA A 115 17.19 2.87 9.62
CA ALA A 115 16.34 1.71 9.33
C ALA A 115 14.86 2.07 9.43
N VAL A 116 14.47 2.92 10.39
CA VAL A 116 13.10 3.46 10.50
C VAL A 116 12.73 4.30 9.29
N ALA A 117 13.59 5.25 8.89
CA ALA A 117 13.35 6.08 7.71
C ALA A 117 13.23 5.23 6.45
N ALA A 118 14.09 4.24 6.26
CA ALA A 118 14.03 3.32 5.13
C ALA A 118 12.71 2.52 5.09
N TYR A 119 12.29 1.95 6.23
CA TYR A 119 11.03 1.21 6.32
C TYR A 119 9.81 2.09 6.04
N VAL A 120 9.76 3.28 6.63
CA VAL A 120 8.70 4.26 6.38
C VAL A 120 8.67 4.64 4.90
N ARG A 121 9.83 4.91 4.29
CA ARG A 121 9.91 5.24 2.87
C ARG A 121 9.36 4.13 2.00
N GLN A 122 9.73 2.87 2.27
CA GLN A 122 9.27 1.71 1.49
C GLN A 122 7.76 1.42 1.62
N THR A 123 7.13 1.80 2.74
CA THR A 123 5.71 1.52 3.00
C THR A 123 4.78 2.70 2.70
N ALA A 124 5.23 3.94 2.92
CA ALA A 124 4.40 5.15 2.79
C ALA A 124 4.53 5.82 1.42
N VAL A 125 5.74 5.89 0.84
CA VAL A 125 5.98 6.64 -0.40
C VAL A 125 5.30 5.99 -1.61
N PRO A 126 5.45 4.67 -1.87
CA PRO A 126 4.73 4.04 -2.98
C PRO A 126 3.21 4.19 -2.86
N LEU A 127 2.66 4.10 -1.64
CA LEU A 127 1.23 4.31 -1.39
C LEU A 127 0.76 5.71 -1.81
N ALA A 128 1.55 6.74 -1.46
CA ALA A 128 1.24 8.12 -1.83
C ALA A 128 1.29 8.33 -3.36
N PHE A 129 2.24 7.70 -4.05
CA PHE A 129 2.28 7.75 -5.51
C PHE A 129 1.09 7.04 -6.17
N PHE A 130 0.68 5.87 -5.68
CA PHE A 130 -0.56 5.25 -6.18
C PHE A 130 -1.79 6.09 -5.87
N ALA A 131 -1.84 6.77 -4.72
CA ALA A 131 -2.93 7.69 -4.42
C ALA A 131 -2.95 8.90 -5.37
N ALA A 132 -1.79 9.45 -5.71
CA ALA A 132 -1.67 10.51 -6.73
C ALA A 132 -2.16 10.02 -8.11
N GLU A 133 -1.80 8.81 -8.52
CA GLU A 133 -2.28 8.18 -9.76
C GLU A 133 -3.80 7.93 -9.76
N ALA A 134 -4.40 7.75 -8.58
CA ALA A 134 -5.85 7.65 -8.46
C ALA A 134 -6.55 8.99 -8.75
N LEU A 135 -5.91 10.11 -8.39
CA LEU A 135 -6.44 11.47 -8.55
C LEU A 135 -6.20 12.04 -9.96
N ASP A 136 -5.10 11.68 -10.60
CA ASP A 136 -4.76 12.12 -11.95
C ASP A 136 -4.21 10.94 -12.76
N ARG A 137 -4.98 10.50 -13.77
CA ARG A 137 -4.62 9.36 -14.62
C ARG A 137 -3.43 9.65 -15.54
N ASP A 138 -3.18 10.91 -15.85
CA ASP A 138 -2.08 11.35 -16.73
C ASP A 138 -0.81 11.67 -15.93
N ALA A 139 -0.94 11.85 -14.61
CA ALA A 139 0.19 11.89 -13.66
C ALA A 139 0.79 10.50 -13.41
N ALA A 140 0.66 9.55 -14.34
CA ALA A 140 1.12 8.15 -14.27
C ALA A 140 2.65 8.06 -14.12
N GLY A 141 3.12 8.42 -12.94
CA GLY A 141 4.48 8.27 -12.49
C GLY A 141 4.58 7.02 -11.63
N GLY A 142 4.38 5.85 -12.24
CA GLY A 142 4.24 4.59 -11.51
C GLY A 142 5.51 3.76 -11.48
N PHE A 143 5.89 3.29 -10.28
CA PHE A 143 6.78 2.14 -10.08
C PHE A 143 6.36 1.01 -11.03
N ALA A 144 7.32 0.51 -11.82
CA ALA A 144 7.09 -0.68 -12.64
C ALA A 144 6.70 -1.87 -11.74
N PRO A 145 5.91 -2.85 -12.24
CA PRO A 145 5.79 -4.12 -11.54
C PRO A 145 7.18 -4.67 -11.19
N PRO A 146 7.35 -5.35 -10.04
CA PRO A 146 8.63 -5.92 -9.66
C PRO A 146 9.15 -6.85 -10.75
N ASP A 147 10.43 -6.71 -11.13
CA ASP A 147 11.12 -7.75 -11.90
C ASP A 147 11.05 -9.05 -11.08
N PRO A 148 10.86 -10.24 -11.69
CA PRO A 148 10.92 -11.53 -10.99
C PRO A 148 12.22 -11.76 -10.17
N ARG A 149 13.24 -10.91 -10.33
CA ARG A 149 14.49 -10.87 -9.56
C ARG A 149 14.49 -9.90 -8.37
N GLY A 150 13.35 -9.27 -8.04
CA GLY A 150 13.23 -8.36 -6.89
C GLY A 150 13.96 -7.02 -7.06
N ILE A 151 14.37 -6.66 -8.28
CA ILE A 151 15.01 -5.36 -8.56
C ILE A 151 13.93 -4.33 -8.85
N PHE A 152 13.82 -3.33 -7.98
CA PHE A 152 12.91 -2.20 -8.17
C PHE A 152 13.41 -1.30 -9.32
N GLY A 153 12.61 -1.15 -10.37
CA GLY A 153 12.91 -0.18 -11.44
C GLY A 153 12.91 1.25 -10.92
N HIS A 154 13.78 2.10 -11.47
CA HIS A 154 13.89 3.51 -11.10
C HIS A 154 12.54 4.26 -11.18
N GLU A 155 12.33 5.19 -10.24
CA GLU A 155 11.22 6.14 -10.19
C GLU A 155 10.98 6.76 -11.57
N ARG A 156 9.90 6.36 -12.22
CA ARG A 156 9.41 7.06 -13.41
C ARG A 156 8.47 8.15 -12.94
N SER A 157 8.96 9.28 -12.45
CA SER A 157 8.15 10.50 -12.40
C SER A 157 9.04 11.73 -12.55
N SER A 158 8.91 12.40 -13.69
CA SER A 158 9.50 13.71 -13.96
C SER A 158 8.58 14.87 -13.53
N ALA A 159 7.53 14.59 -12.76
CA ALA A 159 6.59 15.62 -12.32
C ALA A 159 7.24 16.48 -11.23
N PRO A 160 7.19 17.83 -11.30
CA PRO A 160 7.78 18.71 -10.30
C PRO A 160 7.23 18.48 -8.87
N ALA A 161 6.06 17.83 -8.74
CA ALA A 161 5.46 17.47 -7.45
C ALA A 161 5.95 16.13 -6.87
N ALA A 162 6.63 15.26 -7.64
CA ALA A 162 6.97 13.91 -7.20
C ALA A 162 7.87 13.90 -5.95
N ALA A 163 8.90 14.75 -5.93
CA ALA A 163 9.77 14.93 -4.77
C ALA A 163 9.01 15.44 -3.54
N VAL A 164 8.01 16.31 -3.73
CA VAL A 164 7.17 16.84 -2.65
C VAL A 164 6.26 15.76 -2.09
N ILE A 165 5.63 14.95 -2.96
CA ILE A 165 4.78 13.82 -2.55
C ILE A 165 5.59 12.82 -1.73
N ALA A 166 6.79 12.45 -2.21
CA ALA A 166 7.67 11.53 -1.49
C ALA A 166 8.08 12.08 -0.12
N ALA A 167 8.54 13.33 -0.06
CA ALA A 167 8.96 13.97 1.19
C ALA A 167 7.80 14.10 2.20
N GLN A 168 6.60 14.45 1.74
CA GLN A 168 5.40 14.52 2.59
C GLN A 168 5.01 13.14 3.12
N ALA A 169 5.00 12.12 2.25
CA ALA A 169 4.65 10.76 2.64
C ALA A 169 5.64 10.18 3.66
N GLU A 170 6.94 10.40 3.46
CA GLU A 170 7.98 9.98 4.39
C GLU A 170 7.86 10.73 5.72
N GLY A 171 7.69 12.05 5.70
CA GLY A 171 7.54 12.87 6.91
C GLY A 171 6.31 12.51 7.74
N VAL A 172 5.15 12.35 7.11
CA VAL A 172 3.91 11.92 7.80
C VAL A 172 4.05 10.49 8.33
N GLY A 173 4.66 9.58 7.56
CA GLY A 173 4.90 8.21 8.00
C GLY A 173 5.83 8.15 9.23
N LEU A 174 6.87 8.98 9.26
CA LEU A 174 7.76 9.12 10.42
C LEU A 174 7.01 9.68 11.63
N ALA A 175 6.16 10.70 11.44
CA ALA A 175 5.34 11.25 12.52
C ALA A 175 4.41 10.19 13.11
N HIS A 176 3.76 9.37 12.28
CA HIS A 176 2.92 8.26 12.74
C HIS A 176 3.73 7.18 13.48
N TRP A 177 4.92 6.82 12.98
CA TRP A 177 5.81 5.88 13.66
C TRP A 177 6.19 6.38 15.06
N LEU A 178 6.63 7.64 15.17
CA LEU A 178 7.02 8.26 16.43
C LEU A 178 5.84 8.36 17.41
N ALA A 179 4.65 8.69 16.93
CA ALA A 179 3.43 8.72 17.74
C ALA A 179 3.03 7.34 18.27
N ALA A 180 3.39 6.26 17.56
CA ALA A 180 3.12 4.89 17.97
C ALA A 180 4.16 4.32 18.95
N LEU A 181 5.35 4.91 19.10
CA LEU A 181 6.40 4.41 20.00
C LEU A 181 5.93 4.16 21.45
N PRO A 182 5.13 5.04 22.09
CA PRO A 182 4.63 4.77 23.44
C PRO A 182 3.71 3.54 23.55
N ALA A 183 3.12 3.09 22.43
CA ALA A 183 2.31 1.88 22.37
C ALA A 183 3.12 0.62 21.99
N LEU A 184 4.38 0.78 21.60
CA LEU A 184 5.30 -0.31 21.24
C LEU A 184 6.29 -0.67 22.35
N GLN A 185 6.34 0.13 23.43
CA GLN A 185 7.13 -0.11 24.65
C GLN A 185 6.31 -0.88 25.68
#